data_AF-A0A151J6L9-F1
#
_entry.id   AF-A0A151J6L9-F1
#
_cell.length_a   1.000
_cell.length_b   1.000
_cell.length_c   1.000
_cell.angle_alpha   90.00
_cell.angle_beta   90.00
_cell.angle_gamma   90.00
#
_symmetry.space_group_name_H-M   'P 1'
#
loop_
_entity.id
_entity.type
_entity.pdbx_description
1 polymer ?
#
loop_
_entity_poly.entity_id
_entity_poly.type
_entity_poly.pdbx_seq_one_letter_code
_entity_poly.pdbx_strand_id
1 'polypeptide(L)'
;MIKETNIWCAVPACTKKFNVEERHFFRFPKEHERWLQWIRACGRLDLEPKGPEYAYHNCRLCHLHFEEKWYKINKMRTRLHPDAIPTIFFVPECGK
;
A
#
# COMPACT_ATOMS: atom_id res chain seq x y z
N MET A 1 19.66 -1.33 -17.87
CA MET A 1 18.73 -0.17 -17.83
C MET A 1 17.68 -0.46 -16.78
N ILE A 2 17.90 -0.04 -15.53
CA ILE A 2 16.89 -0.17 -14.47
C ILE A 2 15.92 0.98 -14.74
N LYS A 3 14.72 0.67 -15.25
CA LYS A 3 13.65 1.66 -15.28
C LYS A 3 13.31 1.96 -13.82
N GLU A 4 13.82 3.06 -13.30
CA GLU A 4 13.34 3.66 -12.06
C GLU A 4 11.90 4.12 -12.30
N THR A 5 10.96 3.18 -12.28
CA THR A 5 9.56 3.54 -12.10
C THR A 5 9.48 4.12 -10.71
N ASN A 6 9.26 5.42 -10.61
CA ASN A 6 8.99 6.07 -9.32
C ASN A 6 7.71 5.42 -8.77
N ILE A 7 7.84 4.45 -7.86
CA ILE A 7 6.71 3.72 -7.28
C ILE A 7 6.17 4.56 -6.13
N TRP A 8 4.92 5.01 -6.25
CA TRP A 8 4.25 5.81 -5.24
C TRP A 8 3.32 4.95 -4.39
N CYS A 9 3.22 5.27 -3.11
CA CYS A 9 2.20 4.69 -2.24
C CYS A 9 0.83 5.28 -2.58
N ALA A 10 -0.20 4.43 -2.61
CA ALA A 10 -1.57 4.82 -2.91
C ALA A 10 -2.24 5.61 -1.78
N VAL A 11 -1.71 5.58 -0.55
CA VAL A 11 -2.22 6.38 0.57
C VAL A 11 -1.89 7.85 0.35
N PRO A 12 -2.89 8.75 0.36
CA PRO A 12 -2.65 10.19 0.23
C PRO A 12 -1.64 10.69 1.26
N ALA A 13 -0.75 11.61 0.85
CA ALA A 13 0.29 12.20 1.69
C ALA A 13 1.36 11.23 2.26
N CYS A 14 1.38 9.96 1.88
CA CYS A 14 2.39 8.97 2.30
C CYS A 14 3.83 9.31 1.79
N THR A 15 4.03 10.40 1.07
CA THR A 15 5.31 10.71 0.41
C THR A 15 6.25 11.64 1.17
N LYS A 16 5.84 12.25 2.28
CA LYS A 16 6.54 13.44 2.80
C LYS A 16 7.67 13.25 3.81
N LYS A 17 7.94 12.06 4.36
CA LYS A 17 8.76 12.02 5.60
C LYS A 17 10.00 11.13 5.69
N PHE A 18 10.23 10.14 4.83
CA PHE A 18 11.38 9.23 5.06
C PHE A 18 12.03 8.74 3.78
N ASN A 19 13.36 8.66 3.84
CA ASN A 19 14.29 8.18 2.82
C ASN A 19 13.65 7.07 1.99
N VAL A 20 13.57 7.31 0.68
CA VAL A 20 12.97 6.39 -0.31
C VAL A 20 13.77 5.07 -0.39
N GLU A 21 14.99 5.06 0.15
CA GLU A 21 15.98 4.00 -0.01
C GLU A 21 15.59 2.64 0.61
N GLU A 22 14.60 2.55 1.51
CA GLU A 22 14.15 1.27 2.09
C GLU A 22 12.62 1.07 2.11
N ARG A 23 11.89 1.63 1.15
CA ARG A 23 10.46 1.32 1.00
C ARG A 23 10.23 0.07 0.16
N HIS A 24 9.53 -0.87 0.77
CA HIS A 24 8.99 -2.04 0.07
C HIS A 24 7.51 -1.82 -0.23
N PHE A 25 7.11 -2.21 -1.44
CA PHE A 25 5.78 -1.97 -1.96
C PHE A 25 5.05 -3.29 -2.22
N PHE A 26 3.79 -3.34 -1.81
CA PHE A 26 2.89 -4.47 -2.00
C PHE A 26 1.78 -4.08 -2.97
N ARG A 27 1.36 -5.05 -3.79
CA ARG A 27 0.21 -4.88 -4.71
C ARG A 27 -1.08 -5.01 -3.92
N PHE A 28 -2.12 -4.31 -4.37
CA PHE A 28 -3.48 -4.57 -3.90
C PHE A 28 -3.87 -6.02 -4.21
N PRO A 29 -4.68 -6.69 -3.37
CA PRO A 29 -5.17 -8.02 -3.66
C PRO A 29 -6.12 -8.01 -4.88
N LYS A 30 -6.19 -9.15 -5.59
CA LYS A 30 -7.16 -9.38 -6.68
C LYS A 30 -8.52 -9.85 -6.17
N GLU A 31 -8.53 -10.46 -4.99
CA GLU A 31 -9.75 -10.89 -4.32
C GLU A 31 -10.55 -9.65 -3.89
N HIS A 32 -11.85 -9.65 -4.21
CA HIS A 32 -12.70 -8.47 -4.17
C HIS A 32 -12.92 -7.96 -2.75
N GLU A 33 -13.24 -8.83 -1.80
CA GLU A 33 -13.54 -8.43 -0.42
C GLU A 33 -12.33 -7.78 0.25
N ARG A 34 -11.15 -8.39 0.05
CA ARG A 34 -9.89 -7.91 0.62
C ARG A 34 -9.40 -6.65 -0.06
N TRP A 35 -9.62 -6.53 -1.37
CA TRP A 35 -9.36 -5.28 -2.07
C TRP A 35 -10.25 -4.16 -1.55
N LEU A 36 -11.53 -4.44 -1.32
CA LEU A 36 -12.48 -3.49 -0.78
C LEU A 36 -12.08 -3.04 0.64
N GLN A 37 -11.62 -3.96 1.49
CA GLN A 37 -11.04 -3.64 2.80
C GLN A 37 -9.84 -2.70 2.67
N TRP A 38 -8.92 -2.99 1.74
CA TRP A 38 -7.73 -2.15 1.53
C TRP A 38 -8.09 -0.74 1.06
N ILE A 39 -8.96 -0.59 0.06
CA ILE A 39 -9.29 0.76 -0.45
C ILE A 39 -10.03 1.59 0.60
N ARG A 40 -10.90 0.96 1.41
CA ARG A 40 -11.61 1.62 2.51
C ARG A 40 -10.64 2.08 3.59
N ALA A 41 -9.75 1.20 4.03
CA ALA A 41 -8.73 1.51 5.02
C ALA A 41 -7.81 2.65 4.53
N CYS A 42 -7.44 2.64 3.25
CA CYS A 42 -6.58 3.65 2.64
C CYS A 42 -7.29 4.98 2.29
N GLY A 43 -8.61 5.08 2.46
CA GLY A 43 -9.38 6.25 2.01
C GLY A 43 -9.37 6.45 0.48
N ARG A 44 -9.20 5.38 -0.30
CA ARG A 44 -9.10 5.39 -1.77
C ARG A 44 -10.37 4.87 -2.45
N LEU A 45 -11.51 5.41 -2.05
CA LEU A 45 -12.82 5.04 -2.63
C LEU A 45 -12.93 5.36 -4.13
N ASP A 46 -12.07 6.23 -4.66
CA ASP A 46 -11.93 6.48 -6.10
C ASP A 46 -11.50 5.23 -6.91
N LEU A 47 -10.99 4.20 -6.23
CA LEU A 47 -10.63 2.92 -6.85
C LEU A 47 -11.84 1.99 -6.98
N GLU A 48 -12.90 2.17 -6.20
CA GLU A 48 -14.10 1.32 -6.21
C GLU A 48 -14.70 1.13 -7.62
N PRO A 49 -14.94 2.19 -8.42
CA PRO A 49 -15.44 2.01 -9.79
C PRO A 49 -14.43 1.40 -10.77
N LYS A 50 -13.14 1.31 -10.41
CA LYS A 50 -12.08 0.76 -11.29
C LYS A 50 -11.84 -0.73 -11.07
N GLY A 51 -12.21 -1.24 -9.89
CA GLY A 51 -12.12 -2.65 -9.55
C GLY A 51 -10.74 -3.15 -9.10
N PRO A 52 -10.69 -4.40 -8.59
CA PRO A 52 -9.49 -4.99 -7.99
C PRO A 52 -8.35 -5.23 -9.00
N GLU A 53 -8.67 -5.60 -10.24
CA GLU A 53 -7.64 -5.86 -11.26
C GLU A 53 -6.89 -4.57 -11.63
N TYR A 54 -7.60 -3.44 -11.76
CA TYR A 54 -6.97 -2.14 -11.99
C TYR A 54 -6.04 -1.78 -10.83
N ALA A 55 -6.51 -1.91 -9.58
CA ALA A 55 -5.72 -1.59 -8.40
C ALA A 55 -4.48 -2.49 -8.28
N TYR A 56 -4.60 -3.78 -8.57
CA TYR A 56 -3.50 -4.75 -8.58
C TYR A 56 -2.38 -4.33 -9.54
N HIS A 57 -2.71 -3.82 -10.73
CA HIS A 57 -1.70 -3.42 -11.71
C HIS A 57 -1.11 -2.04 -11.42
N ASN A 58 -1.96 -1.07 -11.06
CA ASN A 58 -1.62 0.35 -11.07
C ASN A 58 -1.32 0.97 -9.69
N CYS A 59 -1.68 0.30 -8.60
CA CYS A 59 -1.57 0.87 -7.25
C CYS A 59 -0.71 0.01 -6.32
N ARG A 60 0.02 0.65 -5.41
CA ARG A 60 0.87 -0.03 -4.43
C ARG A 60 0.71 0.59 -3.05
N LEU A 61 0.90 -0.22 -2.01
CA LEU A 61 1.02 0.26 -0.63
C LEU A 61 2.43 -0.04 -0.12
N CYS A 62 3.05 0.91 0.57
CA CYS A 62 4.33 0.62 1.22
C CYS A 62 4.14 -0.17 2.52
N HIS A 63 5.18 -0.88 2.95
CA HIS A 63 5.15 -1.72 4.15
C HIS A 63 4.74 -0.98 5.43
N LEU A 64 5.01 0.33 5.51
CA LEU A 64 4.67 1.19 6.66
C LEU A 64 3.18 1.23 7.02
N HIS A 65 2.30 0.77 6.12
CA HIS A 65 0.85 0.70 6.38
C HIS A 65 0.41 -0.63 7.02
N PHE A 66 1.32 -1.58 7.18
CA PHE A 66 1.06 -2.91 7.73
C PHE A 66 1.85 -3.10 9.03
N GLU A 67 1.28 -3.83 9.99
CA GLU A 67 2.04 -4.30 11.14
C GLU A 67 3.18 -5.23 10.68
N GLU A 68 4.35 -5.17 11.33
CA GLU A 68 5.54 -5.95 10.95
C GLU A 68 5.29 -7.46 10.89
N LYS A 69 4.36 -7.98 11.72
CA LYS A 69 3.96 -9.40 11.71
C LYS A 69 3.40 -9.87 10.37
N TRP A 70 2.88 -8.95 9.57
CA TRP A 70 2.22 -9.25 8.30
C TRP A 70 3.17 -9.35 7.12
N TYR A 71 4.44 -8.96 7.25
CA TYR A 71 5.37 -9.05 6.13
C TYR A 71 6.72 -9.64 6.52
N LYS A 72 7.39 -10.18 5.50
CA LYS A 72 8.80 -10.58 5.59
C LYS A 72 9.55 -9.89 4.47
N ILE A 73 10.49 -9.05 4.87
CA ILE A 73 11.39 -8.33 3.97
C ILE A 73 12.78 -8.95 4.15
N ASN A 74 13.35 -9.50 3.08
CA ASN A 74 14.75 -9.91 3.04
C ASN A 74 15.39 -9.48 1.72
N LYS A 75 16.71 -9.63 1.60
CA LYS A 75 17.48 -9.20 0.42
C LYS A 75 17.00 -9.84 -0.90
N MET A 76 16.32 -10.98 -0.85
CA MET A 76 15.91 -11.75 -2.03
C MET A 76 14.41 -11.61 -2.36
N ARG A 77 13.56 -11.40 -1.35
CA ARG A 77 12.10 -11.44 -1.47
C ARG A 77 11.43 -10.54 -0.44
N THR A 78 10.36 -9.90 -0.89
CA THR A 78 9.40 -9.21 -0.04
C THR A 78 8.07 -9.94 -0.16
N ARG A 79 7.53 -10.43 0.97
CA ARG A 79 6.23 -11.13 0.99
C ARG A 79 5.32 -10.49 2.01
N LEU A 80 4.07 -10.28 1.60
CA LEU A 80 2.97 -9.94 2.49
C LEU A 80 2.20 -11.22 2.79
N HIS A 81 1.81 -11.40 4.05
CA HIS A 81 0.90 -12.46 4.46
C HIS A 81 -0.40 -12.34 3.67
N PRO A 82 -1.07 -13.46 3.29
CA PRO A 82 -2.38 -13.41 2.67
C PRO A 82 -3.26 -12.51 3.49
N ASP A 83 -3.61 -12.78 4.74
CA ASP A 83 -4.60 -12.00 5.51
C ASP A 83 -4.21 -10.58 5.96
N ALA A 84 -3.10 -10.03 5.47
CA ALA A 84 -2.70 -8.67 5.83
C ALA A 84 -3.74 -7.64 5.38
N ILE A 85 -4.06 -6.71 6.28
CA ILE A 85 -4.88 -5.52 6.03
C ILE A 85 -4.06 -4.31 6.46
N PRO A 86 -4.01 -3.22 5.67
CA PRO A 86 -3.32 -2.02 6.08
C PRO A 86 -4.10 -1.35 7.22
N THR A 87 -3.44 -1.09 8.35
CA THR A 87 -4.05 -0.54 9.57
C THR A 87 -3.37 0.73 10.06
N ILE A 88 -2.17 1.04 9.57
CA ILE A 88 -1.38 2.17 10.03
C ILE A 88 -1.54 3.32 9.03
N PHE A 89 -2.29 4.36 9.41
CA PHE A 89 -2.49 5.54 8.59
C PHE A 89 -2.18 6.80 9.39
N PHE A 90 -1.47 7.73 8.78
CA PHE A 90 -1.27 9.06 9.35
C PHE A 90 -2.59 9.83 9.16
N VAL A 91 -3.37 9.93 10.21
CA VAL A 91 -4.51 10.86 10.24
C VAL A 91 -3.90 12.27 10.16
N PRO A 92 -4.26 13.11 9.18
CA PRO A 92 -3.94 14.52 9.29
C PRO A 92 -4.65 15.00 10.55
N GLU A 93 -3.89 15.46 11.55
CA GLU A 93 -4.48 16.04 12.77
C GLU A 93 -5.53 17.07 12.32
N CYS A 94 -6.80 16.79 12.62
CA CYS A 94 -7.85 17.77 12.48
C CYS A 94 -7.40 18.99 13.29
N GLY A 95 -7.20 20.10 12.59
CA GLY A 95 -6.56 21.30 13.13
C GLY A 95 -7.16 21.69 14.47
N LYS A 96 -6.28 21.88 15.45
CA LYS A 96 -6.55 22.81 16.55
C LYS A 96 -6.54 24.23 15.99
#